data_AF-A0A496ZJ02-F1
#
_entry.id   AF-A0A496ZJ02-F1
#
_cell.length_a   1.000
_cell.length_b   1.000
_cell.length_c   1.000
_cell.angle_alpha   90.00
_cell.angle_beta   90.00
_cell.angle_gamma   90.00
#
_symmetry.space_group_name_H-M   'P 1'
#
loop_
_entity.id
_entity.type
_entity.pdbx_description
1 polymer ?
#
loop_
_entity_poly.entity_id
_entity_poly.type
_entity_poly.pdbx_seq_one_letter_code
_entity_poly.pdbx_strand_id
1 'polypeptide(L)'
;MVEKDSIFLTIEQAIAAVCLDFRQYEPQVLLFSEIISVLSKGDIIAKRVMGKDGLWISMTGQRKMCWLENFELIETMCDIISNSKADPITLTAVCSRVFQTRAFTEKDPTSGQPGVRILTGMEDFTCRQCGKCCRTLDYHNEVTSDDVARWEQAGRSEILDWVGTFQKNGREAVYRIWIKPGTRTFAETCPYLQKKPHENRWACRIHDVKPQICRQYPVSRKHAIMTGCPGFEPE
;
A
#
# COMPACT_ATOMS: atom_id res chain seq x y z
N MET A 1 -16.90 8.04 -11.87
CA MET A 1 -15.69 8.74 -11.40
C MET A 1 -15.48 8.29 -9.96
N VAL A 2 -14.40 7.57 -9.66
CA VAL A 2 -14.03 7.34 -8.25
C VAL A 2 -13.73 8.73 -7.69
N GLU A 3 -14.47 9.16 -6.67
CA GLU A 3 -14.14 10.39 -5.94
C GLU A 3 -12.68 10.28 -5.52
N LYS A 4 -11.80 11.05 -6.18
CA LYS A 4 -10.35 10.94 -5.96
C LYS A 4 -9.96 11.26 -4.52
N ASP A 5 -10.88 11.85 -3.77
CA ASP A 5 -10.65 12.46 -2.48
C ASP A 5 -10.98 11.50 -1.32
N SER A 6 -11.65 10.37 -1.60
CA SER A 6 -12.00 9.41 -0.55
C SER A 6 -12.23 7.97 -1.04
N ILE A 7 -12.14 7.02 -0.12
CA ILE A 7 -12.48 5.61 -0.35
C ILE A 7 -13.36 5.07 0.78
N PHE A 8 -14.39 4.31 0.41
CA PHE A 8 -15.12 3.48 1.36
C PHE A 8 -14.44 2.15 1.51
N LEU A 9 -14.30 1.67 2.73
CA LEU A 9 -13.90 0.30 3.03
C LEU A 9 -14.90 -0.31 4.01
N THR A 10 -15.34 -1.53 3.72
CA THR A 10 -16.00 -2.35 4.75
C THR A 10 -15.04 -2.58 5.93
N ILE A 11 -15.55 -3.05 7.06
CA ILE A 11 -14.71 -3.38 8.24
C ILE A 11 -13.54 -4.31 7.84
N GLU A 12 -13.83 -5.37 7.09
CA GLU A 12 -12.82 -6.33 6.63
C GLU A 12 -11.79 -5.68 5.69
N GLN A 13 -12.25 -4.85 4.75
CA GLN A 13 -11.37 -4.13 3.83
C GLN A 13 -10.49 -3.11 4.54
N ALA A 14 -11.02 -2.42 5.57
CA ALA A 14 -10.27 -1.45 6.35
C ALA A 14 -9.18 -2.13 7.19
N ILE A 15 -9.47 -3.28 7.81
CA ILE A 15 -8.45 -4.10 8.49
C ILE A 15 -7.37 -4.55 7.49
N ALA A 16 -7.79 -5.08 6.32
CA ALA A 16 -6.85 -5.51 5.29
C ALA A 16 -5.96 -4.37 4.80
N ALA A 17 -6.52 -3.17 4.58
CA ALA A 17 -5.77 -1.98 4.17
C ALA A 17 -4.78 -1.52 5.24
N VAL A 18 -5.14 -1.60 6.53
CA VAL A 18 -4.22 -1.29 7.63
C VAL A 18 -3.05 -2.28 7.65
N CYS A 19 -3.32 -3.58 7.54
CA CYS A 19 -2.27 -4.60 7.51
C CYS A 19 -1.36 -4.45 6.27
N LEU A 20 -1.90 -4.04 5.12
CA LEU A 20 -1.11 -3.72 3.93
C LEU A 20 -0.18 -2.53 4.19
N ASP A 21 -0.67 -1.45 4.81
CA ASP A 21 0.16 -0.29 5.17
C ASP A 21 1.27 -0.67 6.17
N PHE A 22 0.98 -1.51 7.16
CA PHE A 22 1.99 -1.97 8.12
C PHE A 22 3.13 -2.73 7.45
N ARG A 23 2.81 -3.61 6.49
CA ARG A 23 3.80 -4.39 5.75
C ARG A 23 4.56 -3.59 4.70
N GLN A 24 4.06 -2.41 4.34
CA GLN A 24 4.65 -1.57 3.30
C GLN A 24 5.90 -0.83 3.76
N TYR A 25 6.06 -0.58 5.06
CA TYR A 25 7.12 0.26 5.62
C TYR A 25 7.86 -0.44 6.76
N GLU A 26 9.01 0.10 7.14
CA GLU A 26 9.69 -0.29 8.39
C GLU A 26 8.77 -0.08 9.61
N PRO A 27 8.96 -0.84 10.70
CA PRO A 27 8.09 -0.79 11.87
C PRO A 27 7.88 0.64 12.43
N GLN A 28 6.64 1.10 12.39
CA GLN A 28 6.24 2.42 12.90
C GLN A 28 5.93 2.32 14.40
N VAL A 29 6.95 2.12 15.24
CA VAL A 29 6.83 1.80 16.68
C VAL A 29 5.93 2.77 17.46
N LEU A 30 6.01 4.07 17.18
CA LEU A 30 5.17 5.08 17.82
C LEU A 30 3.69 4.87 17.45
N LEU A 31 3.41 4.72 16.15
CA LEU A 31 2.07 4.44 15.63
C LEU A 31 1.50 3.15 16.23
N PHE A 32 2.29 2.07 16.27
CA PHE A 32 1.84 0.80 16.84
C PHE A 32 1.45 0.92 18.32
N SER A 33 2.20 1.72 19.09
CA SER A 33 1.87 1.99 20.49
C SER A 33 0.54 2.74 20.64
N GLU A 34 0.28 3.72 19.77
CA GLU A 34 -0.98 4.46 19.74
C GLU A 34 -2.15 3.57 19.34
N ILE A 35 -1.95 2.71 18.35
CA ILE A 35 -2.98 1.76 17.89
C ILE A 35 -3.33 0.76 18.98
N ILE A 36 -2.35 0.21 19.69
CA ILE A 36 -2.60 -0.66 20.85
C ILE A 36 -3.43 0.08 21.89
N SER A 37 -3.11 1.35 22.17
CA SER A 37 -3.87 2.17 23.13
C SER A 37 -5.32 2.44 22.71
N VAL A 38 -5.60 2.45 21.40
CA VAL A 38 -6.95 2.63 20.84
C VAL A 38 -7.73 1.32 20.80
N LEU A 39 -7.08 0.23 20.42
CA LEU A 39 -7.71 -1.09 20.28
C LEU A 39 -7.94 -1.77 21.63
N SER A 40 -7.00 -1.63 22.55
CA SER A 40 -7.02 -2.32 23.82
C SER A 40 -7.85 -1.58 24.86
N LYS A 41 -8.62 -2.34 25.65
CA LYS A 41 -9.28 -1.84 26.88
C LYS A 41 -8.46 -2.16 28.12
N GLY A 42 -7.13 -2.20 27.99
CA GLY A 42 -6.17 -2.58 29.04
C GLY A 42 -5.76 -4.06 29.03
N ASP A 43 -6.23 -4.81 28.04
CA ASP A 43 -5.92 -6.22 27.80
C ASP A 43 -4.59 -6.47 27.05
N ILE A 44 -4.01 -5.42 26.48
CA ILE A 44 -2.72 -5.42 25.79
C ILE A 44 -1.87 -4.26 26.34
N ILE A 45 -0.66 -4.58 26.79
CA ILE A 45 0.30 -3.59 27.29
C ILE A 45 1.48 -3.53 26.32
N ALA A 46 1.77 -2.33 25.81
CA ALA A 46 2.94 -2.05 24.99
C ALA A 46 3.91 -1.10 25.70
N LYS A 47 5.20 -1.40 25.69
CA LYS A 47 6.27 -0.51 26.19
C LYS A 47 7.34 -0.32 25.13
N ARG A 48 7.65 0.94 24.86
CA ARG A 48 8.73 1.37 23.97
C ARG A 48 10.05 1.44 24.71
N VAL A 49 11.14 1.26 23.98
CA VAL A 49 12.49 1.59 24.44
C VAL A 49 13.05 2.68 23.52
N MET A 50 13.58 3.76 24.09
CA MET A 50 14.13 4.86 23.28
C MET A 50 15.30 4.36 22.42
N GLY A 51 15.30 4.75 21.14
CA GLY A 51 16.33 4.38 20.18
C GLY A 51 16.29 2.91 19.72
N LYS A 52 15.15 2.23 19.91
CA LYS A 52 14.93 0.85 19.45
C LYS A 52 13.70 0.77 18.56
N ASP A 53 13.79 -0.06 17.52
CA ASP A 53 12.74 -0.26 16.52
C ASP A 53 11.82 -1.45 16.87
N GLY A 54 11.52 -1.60 18.15
CA GLY A 54 10.71 -2.69 18.69
C GLY A 54 9.85 -2.29 19.88
N LEU A 55 8.98 -3.21 20.28
CA LEU A 55 8.05 -3.07 21.40
C LEU A 55 8.11 -4.28 22.32
N TRP A 56 8.10 -4.01 23.62
CA TRP A 56 7.67 -5.02 24.59
C TRP A 56 6.15 -5.09 24.55
N ILE A 57 5.57 -6.24 24.22
CA ILE A 57 4.13 -6.47 24.19
C ILE A 57 3.77 -7.59 25.17
N SER A 58 2.66 -7.42 25.90
CA SER A 58 2.03 -8.48 26.70
C SER A 58 0.53 -8.47 26.46
N MET A 59 -0.03 -9.65 26.26
CA MET A 59 -1.46 -9.88 26.08
C MET A 59 -2.08 -10.54 27.31
N THR A 60 -3.39 -10.38 27.49
CA THR A 60 -4.13 -10.99 28.61
C THR A 60 -3.91 -12.50 28.68
N GLY A 61 -3.53 -12.98 29.86
CA GLY A 61 -3.18 -14.40 30.10
C GLY A 61 -1.69 -14.72 29.99
N GLN A 62 -0.86 -13.82 29.46
CA GLN A 62 0.59 -13.97 29.45
C GLN A 62 1.20 -13.36 30.73
N ARG A 63 2.08 -14.11 31.41
CA ARG A 63 2.75 -13.64 32.64
C ARG A 63 3.97 -12.75 32.38
N LYS A 64 4.51 -12.73 31.16
CA LYS A 64 5.73 -11.99 30.79
C LYS A 64 5.51 -11.24 29.49
N MET A 65 6.15 -10.06 29.37
CA MET A 65 6.23 -9.32 28.12
C MET A 65 7.21 -10.00 27.16
N CYS A 66 6.93 -9.94 25.87
CA CYS A 66 7.81 -10.38 24.80
C CYS A 66 8.32 -9.16 24.02
N TRP A 67 9.61 -9.14 23.69
CA TRP A 67 10.18 -8.13 22.80
C TRP A 67 9.93 -8.54 21.37
N LEU A 68 9.34 -7.65 20.58
CA LEU A 68 9.03 -7.87 19.18
C LEU A 68 9.62 -6.73 18.35
N GLU A 69 10.22 -7.07 17.21
CA GLU A 69 10.83 -6.12 16.29
C GLU A 69 10.69 -6.60 14.83
N ASN A 70 10.94 -5.69 13.89
CA ASN A 70 10.95 -6.00 12.45
C ASN A 70 9.65 -6.69 11.99
N PHE A 71 9.78 -7.77 11.22
CA PHE A 71 8.68 -8.56 10.69
C PHE A 71 7.78 -9.15 11.77
N GLU A 72 8.34 -9.63 12.89
CA GLU A 72 7.55 -10.25 13.96
C GLU A 72 6.61 -9.23 14.62
N LEU A 73 7.08 -7.99 14.79
CA LEU A 73 6.25 -6.90 15.29
C LEU A 73 5.13 -6.55 14.31
N ILE A 74 5.43 -6.45 13.01
CA ILE A 74 4.44 -6.14 11.97
C ILE A 74 3.32 -7.19 11.94
N GLU A 75 3.67 -8.47 11.90
CA GLU A 75 2.67 -9.54 11.86
C GLU A 75 1.87 -9.62 13.15
N THR A 76 2.51 -9.43 14.31
CA THR A 76 1.78 -9.36 15.59
C THR A 76 0.76 -8.21 15.60
N MET A 77 1.12 -7.05 15.05
CA MET A 77 0.18 -5.93 14.94
C MET A 77 -0.98 -6.22 13.99
N CYS A 78 -0.71 -6.91 12.87
CA CYS A 78 -1.74 -7.38 11.94
C CYS A 78 -2.69 -8.37 12.63
N ASP A 79 -2.17 -9.28 13.45
CA ASP A 79 -2.96 -10.25 14.20
C ASP A 79 -3.81 -9.56 15.27
N ILE A 80 -3.25 -8.60 16.00
CA ILE A 80 -3.99 -7.82 17.02
C ILE A 80 -5.20 -7.14 16.38
N ILE A 81 -5.01 -6.39 15.29
CA ILE A 81 -6.12 -5.66 14.67
C ILE A 81 -7.15 -6.62 14.07
N SER A 82 -6.69 -7.69 13.40
CA SER A 82 -7.58 -8.67 12.76
C SER A 82 -8.45 -9.41 13.77
N ASN A 83 -7.93 -9.67 14.98
CA ASN A 83 -8.64 -10.38 16.04
C ASN A 83 -9.35 -9.46 17.05
N SER A 84 -9.14 -8.15 16.99
CA SER A 84 -9.68 -7.18 17.96
C SER A 84 -11.21 -7.07 17.99
N LYS A 85 -11.90 -7.53 16.92
CA LYS A 85 -13.34 -7.28 16.70
C LYS A 85 -13.70 -5.81 16.88
N ALA A 86 -12.82 -4.91 16.41
CA ALA A 86 -13.00 -3.47 16.53
C ALA A 86 -14.34 -3.02 15.91
N ASP A 87 -15.10 -2.23 16.65
CA ASP A 87 -16.27 -1.54 16.12
C ASP A 87 -15.85 -0.46 15.10
N PRO A 88 -16.78 0.04 14.26
CA PRO A 88 -16.46 1.04 13.24
C PRO A 88 -15.83 2.34 13.78
N ILE A 89 -16.18 2.76 14.99
CA ILE A 89 -15.65 4.00 15.60
C ILE A 89 -14.19 3.78 15.97
N THR A 90 -13.89 2.67 16.63
CA THR A 90 -12.54 2.26 16.97
C THR A 90 -11.69 2.10 15.71
N LEU A 91 -12.22 1.43 14.68
CA LEU A 91 -11.50 1.24 13.41
C LEU A 91 -11.25 2.56 12.68
N THR A 92 -12.19 3.50 12.72
CA THR A 92 -12.01 4.86 12.18
C THR A 92 -10.85 5.58 12.87
N ALA A 93 -10.73 5.46 14.19
CA ALA A 93 -9.64 6.03 14.96
C ALA A 93 -8.28 5.39 14.61
N VAL A 94 -8.26 4.09 14.32
CA VAL A 94 -7.07 3.39 13.82
C VAL A 94 -6.73 3.87 12.41
N CYS A 95 -7.66 3.82 11.46
CA CYS A 95 -7.44 4.24 10.07
C CYS A 95 -6.94 5.68 9.98
N SER A 96 -7.48 6.60 10.79
CA SER A 96 -7.02 8.00 10.78
C SER A 96 -5.55 8.15 11.16
N ARG A 97 -5.08 7.34 12.12
CA ARG A 97 -3.66 7.32 12.56
C ARG A 97 -2.78 6.63 11.53
N VAL A 98 -3.21 5.46 11.05
CA VAL A 98 -2.46 4.65 10.08
C VAL A 98 -2.27 5.43 8.79
N PHE A 99 -3.34 5.95 8.20
CA PHE A 99 -3.28 6.62 6.91
C PHE A 99 -2.95 8.13 7.02
N GLN A 100 -2.73 8.63 8.24
CA GLN A 100 -2.37 10.03 8.53
C GLN A 100 -3.31 11.03 7.86
N THR A 101 -4.61 10.77 7.95
CA THR A 101 -5.65 11.49 7.25
C THR A 101 -6.95 11.42 8.05
N ARG A 102 -7.97 12.16 7.63
CA ARG A 102 -9.29 12.08 8.25
C ARG A 102 -9.99 10.80 7.78
N ALA A 103 -10.60 10.09 8.72
CA ALA A 103 -11.52 9.01 8.42
C ALA A 103 -12.83 9.20 9.20
N PHE A 104 -13.90 8.60 8.68
CA PHE A 104 -15.24 8.69 9.24
C PHE A 104 -15.94 7.34 9.19
N THR A 105 -16.76 7.05 10.20
CA THR A 105 -17.70 5.94 10.11
C THR A 105 -18.78 6.24 9.09
N GLU A 106 -19.08 5.29 8.21
CA GLU A 106 -20.13 5.44 7.21
C GLU A 106 -20.80 4.08 6.95
N LYS A 107 -22.00 4.09 6.35
CA LYS A 107 -22.64 2.88 5.84
C LYS A 107 -22.58 2.89 4.32
N ASP A 108 -22.28 1.72 3.75
CA ASP A 108 -22.33 1.54 2.31
C ASP A 108 -23.74 1.88 1.80
N PRO A 109 -23.90 2.78 0.83
CA PRO A 109 -25.21 3.23 0.38
C PRO A 109 -26.03 2.13 -0.30
N THR A 110 -25.38 1.06 -0.77
CA THR A 110 -26.04 -0.02 -1.52
C THR A 110 -26.44 -1.18 -0.59
N SER A 111 -25.51 -1.63 0.24
CA SER A 111 -25.66 -2.79 1.12
C SER A 111 -26.06 -2.43 2.56
N GLY A 112 -25.92 -1.15 2.96
CA GLY A 112 -26.17 -0.68 4.32
C GLY A 112 -25.13 -1.14 5.34
N GLN A 113 -24.09 -1.86 4.91
CA GLN A 113 -23.05 -2.40 5.79
C GLN A 113 -22.20 -1.27 6.38
N PRO A 114 -21.89 -1.31 7.69
CA PRO A 114 -21.01 -0.32 8.30
C PRO A 114 -19.58 -0.49 7.78
N GLY A 115 -18.88 0.64 7.68
CA GLY A 115 -17.49 0.69 7.24
C GLY A 115 -16.85 2.03 7.60
N VAL A 116 -15.72 2.29 6.96
CA VAL A 116 -14.91 3.47 7.17
C VAL A 116 -14.68 4.18 5.84
N ARG A 117 -15.01 5.47 5.80
CA ARG A 117 -14.64 6.40 4.74
C ARG A 117 -13.31 7.03 5.09
N ILE A 118 -12.32 6.91 4.21
CA ILE A 118 -10.98 7.46 4.42
C ILE A 118 -10.70 8.51 3.35
N LEU A 119 -10.29 9.72 3.75
CA LEU A 119 -9.84 10.72 2.78
C LEU A 119 -8.45 10.37 2.27
N THR A 120 -8.25 10.39 0.96
CA THR A 120 -6.96 10.01 0.35
C THR A 120 -5.93 11.13 0.41
N GLY A 121 -6.37 12.39 0.50
CA GLY A 121 -5.52 13.59 0.46
C GLY A 121 -4.87 13.81 -0.90
N MET A 122 -5.55 13.42 -1.97
CA MET A 122 -5.03 13.38 -3.35
C MET A 122 -5.54 14.53 -4.22
N GLU A 123 -6.37 15.42 -3.70
CA GLU A 123 -6.99 16.56 -4.38
C GLU A 123 -5.96 17.46 -5.08
N ASP A 124 -4.84 17.73 -4.42
CA ASP A 124 -3.78 18.62 -4.93
C ASP A 124 -2.57 17.86 -5.50
N PHE A 125 -2.66 16.52 -5.63
CA PHE A 125 -1.55 15.74 -6.14
C PHE A 125 -1.33 15.94 -7.64
N THR A 126 -0.10 16.29 -8.02
CA THR A 126 0.32 16.31 -9.43
C THR A 126 1.65 15.58 -9.62
N CYS A 127 1.67 14.58 -10.51
CA CYS A 127 2.92 13.91 -10.88
C CYS A 127 3.86 14.88 -11.60
N ARG A 128 4.95 15.30 -10.94
CA ARG A 128 5.96 16.22 -11.49
C ARG A 128 6.88 15.61 -12.54
N GLN A 129 6.64 14.37 -12.98
CA GLN A 129 7.49 13.65 -13.94
C GLN A 129 8.97 13.56 -13.49
N CYS A 130 9.24 13.54 -12.18
CA CYS A 130 10.61 13.46 -11.65
C CYS A 130 11.25 12.08 -11.85
N GLY A 131 10.44 11.05 -12.18
CA GLY A 131 10.88 9.68 -12.40
C GLY A 131 11.40 8.95 -11.16
N LYS A 132 11.24 9.49 -9.95
CA LYS A 132 11.71 8.84 -8.71
C LYS A 132 10.98 7.52 -8.48
N CYS A 133 9.65 7.56 -8.29
CA CYS A 133 8.85 6.36 -8.06
C CYS A 133 8.98 5.30 -9.16
N CYS A 134 9.06 5.72 -10.44
CA CYS A 134 9.23 4.81 -11.58
C CYS A 134 10.56 4.04 -11.57
N ARG A 135 11.58 4.56 -10.87
CA ARG A 135 12.94 4.00 -10.81
C ARG A 135 13.25 3.32 -9.47
N THR A 136 12.61 3.73 -8.38
CA THR A 136 13.01 3.31 -7.03
C THR A 136 12.04 2.34 -6.38
N LEU A 137 10.77 2.29 -6.82
CA LEU A 137 9.80 1.37 -6.25
C LEU A 137 9.88 0.03 -6.96
N ASP A 138 9.80 -1.05 -6.18
CA ASP A 138 9.60 -2.39 -6.70
C ASP A 138 8.10 -2.60 -6.97
N TYR A 139 7.75 -2.76 -8.24
CA TYR A 139 6.40 -3.05 -8.72
C TYR A 139 6.39 -4.29 -9.62
N HIS A 140 7.48 -5.06 -9.62
CA HIS A 140 7.69 -6.12 -10.60
C HIS A 140 6.65 -7.26 -10.47
N ASN A 141 6.08 -7.44 -9.29
CA ASN A 141 5.08 -8.48 -8.98
C ASN A 141 3.63 -7.98 -8.93
N GLU A 142 3.38 -6.71 -9.26
CA GLU A 142 2.08 -6.04 -9.06
C GLU A 142 1.21 -5.99 -10.32
N VAL A 143 1.62 -6.66 -11.40
CA VAL A 143 0.82 -6.76 -12.62
C VAL A 143 -0.24 -7.84 -12.47
N THR A 144 -1.47 -7.48 -12.81
CA THR A 144 -2.63 -8.35 -12.73
C THR A 144 -2.93 -9.03 -14.07
N SER A 145 -3.74 -10.08 -14.04
CA SER A 145 -4.32 -10.70 -15.24
C SER A 145 -5.11 -9.69 -16.08
N ASP A 146 -5.83 -8.76 -15.45
CA ASP A 146 -6.56 -7.68 -16.14
C ASP A 146 -5.65 -6.72 -16.92
N ASP A 147 -4.47 -6.39 -16.39
CA ASP A 147 -3.51 -5.56 -17.12
C ASP A 147 -2.98 -6.27 -18.37
N VAL A 148 -2.71 -7.58 -18.26
CA VAL A 148 -2.26 -8.40 -19.39
C VAL A 148 -3.37 -8.53 -20.44
N ALA A 149 -4.59 -8.89 -20.03
CA ALA A 149 -5.73 -9.01 -20.92
C ALA A 149 -6.01 -7.68 -21.67
N ARG A 150 -5.86 -6.55 -20.97
CA ARG A 150 -6.01 -5.22 -21.59
C ARG A 150 -4.92 -4.93 -22.62
N TRP A 151 -3.67 -5.35 -22.40
CA TRP A 151 -2.59 -5.19 -23.38
C TRP A 151 -2.77 -6.10 -24.60
N GLU A 152 -3.25 -7.33 -24.40
CA GLU A 152 -3.61 -8.25 -25.48
C GLU A 152 -4.73 -7.68 -26.35
N GLN A 153 -5.81 -7.20 -25.74
CA GLN A 153 -6.94 -6.57 -26.45
C GLN A 153 -6.51 -5.30 -27.21
N ALA A 154 -5.56 -4.55 -26.65
CA ALA A 154 -5.02 -3.35 -27.29
C ALA A 154 -3.92 -3.65 -28.33
N GLY A 155 -3.59 -4.93 -28.59
CA GLY A 155 -2.57 -5.33 -29.57
C GLY A 155 -1.16 -4.87 -29.20
N ARG A 156 -0.86 -4.69 -27.92
CA ARG A 156 0.42 -4.14 -27.42
C ARG A 156 1.47 -5.24 -27.22
N SER A 157 1.78 -5.96 -28.29
CA SER A 157 2.75 -7.07 -28.26
C SER A 157 4.11 -6.64 -27.73
N GLU A 158 4.52 -5.40 -27.99
CA GLU A 158 5.78 -4.87 -27.49
C GLU A 158 5.81 -4.83 -25.96
N ILE A 159 4.68 -4.58 -25.28
CA ILE A 159 4.57 -4.62 -23.82
C ILE A 159 4.59 -6.06 -23.32
N LEU A 160 3.85 -6.94 -23.99
CA LEU A 160 3.72 -8.35 -23.64
C LEU A 160 5.06 -9.09 -23.71
N ASP A 161 5.97 -8.70 -24.61
CA ASP A 161 7.34 -9.25 -24.68
C ASP A 161 8.14 -9.08 -23.38
N TRP A 162 7.77 -8.10 -22.54
CA TRP A 162 8.40 -7.84 -21.24
C TRP A 162 7.64 -8.44 -20.05
N VAL A 163 6.57 -9.18 -20.30
CA VAL A 163 5.75 -9.85 -19.28
C VAL A 163 6.22 -11.30 -19.13
N GLY A 164 6.72 -11.63 -17.95
CA GLY A 164 6.96 -13.02 -17.56
C GLY A 164 5.69 -13.68 -17.03
N THR A 165 5.30 -14.80 -17.62
CA THR A 165 4.16 -15.60 -17.17
C THR A 165 4.65 -16.85 -16.46
N PHE A 166 4.20 -17.03 -15.21
CA PHE A 166 4.56 -18.16 -14.37
C PHE A 166 3.28 -18.93 -14.03
N GLN A 167 3.10 -20.07 -14.69
CA GLN A 167 2.00 -20.99 -14.40
C GLN A 167 2.35 -21.84 -13.18
N LYS A 168 1.41 -21.98 -12.25
CA LYS A 168 1.50 -22.92 -11.13
C LYS A 168 0.31 -23.87 -11.21
N ASN A 169 0.58 -25.17 -11.31
CA ASN A 169 -0.46 -26.20 -11.53
C ASN A 169 -1.70 -25.97 -10.67
N GLY A 170 -2.85 -25.76 -11.33
CA GLY A 170 -4.15 -25.56 -10.69
C GLY A 170 -4.38 -24.19 -10.04
N ARG A 171 -3.54 -23.19 -10.29
CA ARG A 171 -3.71 -21.80 -9.81
C ARG A 171 -3.71 -20.81 -10.97
N GLU A 172 -4.22 -19.62 -10.70
CA GLU A 172 -4.15 -18.49 -11.63
C GLU A 172 -2.69 -18.17 -11.99
N ALA A 173 -2.49 -17.74 -13.23
CA ALA A 173 -1.19 -17.35 -13.74
C ALA A 173 -0.64 -16.17 -12.93
N VAL A 174 0.64 -16.24 -12.56
CA VAL A 174 1.33 -15.11 -11.94
C VAL A 174 2.12 -14.38 -13.01
N TYR A 175 1.92 -13.07 -13.10
CA TYR A 175 2.63 -12.22 -14.04
C TYR A 175 3.69 -11.40 -13.33
N ARG A 176 4.81 -11.17 -14.03
CA ARG A 176 5.85 -10.27 -13.58
C ARG A 176 6.30 -9.38 -14.72
N ILE A 177 6.47 -8.11 -14.43
CA ILE A 177 7.11 -7.13 -15.32
C ILE A 177 8.36 -6.62 -14.64
N TRP A 178 9.30 -5.94 -15.27
CA TRP A 178 9.66 -6.02 -16.67
C TRP A 178 10.77 -7.07 -16.79
N ILE A 179 10.48 -8.22 -17.40
CA ILE A 179 11.49 -9.25 -17.66
C ILE A 179 12.12 -8.97 -19.03
N LYS A 180 13.45 -9.00 -19.13
CA LYS A 180 14.14 -8.80 -20.42
C LYS A 180 13.68 -9.90 -21.40
N PRO A 181 13.18 -9.55 -22.61
CA PRO A 181 12.67 -10.53 -23.56
C PRO A 181 13.66 -11.66 -23.84
N GLY A 182 13.17 -12.90 -23.90
CA GLY A 182 14.00 -14.09 -24.11
C GLY A 182 14.83 -14.54 -22.90
N THR A 183 14.67 -13.91 -21.73
CA THR A 183 15.41 -14.25 -20.50
C THR A 183 14.50 -14.48 -19.30
N ARG A 184 15.09 -14.74 -18.12
CA ARG A 184 14.39 -14.74 -16.83
C ARG A 184 14.85 -13.61 -15.90
N THR A 185 15.52 -12.60 -16.46
CA THR A 185 16.16 -11.53 -15.69
C THR A 185 15.31 -10.26 -15.75
N PHE A 186 15.11 -9.62 -14.60
CA PHE A 186 14.45 -8.32 -14.58
C PHE A 186 15.29 -7.25 -15.28
N ALA A 187 14.60 -6.31 -15.92
CA ALA A 187 15.21 -5.08 -16.37
C ALA A 187 15.63 -4.24 -15.16
N GLU A 188 16.84 -3.69 -15.19
CA GLU A 188 17.33 -2.78 -14.13
C GLU A 188 16.52 -1.49 -14.05
N THR A 189 15.93 -1.09 -15.17
CA THR A 189 15.02 0.07 -15.25
C THR A 189 13.81 -0.29 -16.10
N CYS A 190 12.71 0.41 -15.89
CA CYS A 190 11.52 0.29 -16.73
C CYS A 190 11.87 0.55 -18.20
N PRO A 191 11.63 -0.40 -19.13
CA PRO A 191 11.94 -0.25 -20.54
C PRO A 191 11.13 0.86 -21.23
N TYR A 192 10.03 1.27 -20.60
CA TYR A 192 9.14 2.32 -21.08
C TYR A 192 9.38 3.68 -20.43
N LEU A 193 10.34 3.79 -19.51
CA LEU A 193 10.69 5.05 -18.87
C LEU A 193 11.79 5.75 -19.67
N GLN A 194 11.49 6.95 -20.16
CA GLN A 194 12.41 7.74 -20.97
C GLN A 194 12.72 9.08 -20.30
N LYS A 195 14.00 9.43 -20.17
CA LYS A 195 14.40 10.78 -19.78
C LYS A 195 14.16 11.73 -20.95
N LYS A 196 13.47 12.84 -20.72
CA LYS A 196 13.31 13.88 -21.74
C LYS A 196 14.66 14.56 -21.98
N PRO A 197 15.10 14.72 -23.24
CA PRO A 197 16.32 15.46 -23.54
C PRO A 197 16.25 16.88 -22.98
N HIS A 198 17.36 17.37 -22.42
CA HIS A 198 17.51 18.75 -21.91
C HIS A 198 16.55 19.19 -20.79
N GLU A 199 15.68 18.31 -20.31
CA GLU A 199 14.80 18.53 -19.17
C GLU A 199 15.17 17.59 -18.01
N ASN A 200 14.98 18.03 -16.77
CA ASN A 200 15.03 17.13 -15.62
C ASN A 200 13.68 16.40 -15.40
N ARG A 201 13.11 15.86 -16.50
CA ARG A 201 11.81 15.19 -16.52
C ARG A 201 11.88 13.82 -17.18
N TRP A 202 10.97 12.95 -16.79
CA TRP A 202 10.83 11.58 -17.27
C TRP A 202 9.43 11.35 -17.82
N ALA A 203 9.35 10.75 -19.00
CA ALA A 203 8.11 10.38 -19.66
C ALA A 203 7.95 8.85 -19.66
N CYS A 204 6.70 8.40 -19.51
CA CYS A 204 6.34 7.01 -19.71
C CYS A 204 5.84 6.84 -21.14
N ARG A 205 6.50 6.00 -21.94
CA ARG A 205 6.15 5.74 -23.35
C ARG A 205 4.85 4.96 -23.51
N ILE A 206 4.35 4.35 -22.43
CA ILE A 206 3.09 3.60 -22.38
C ILE A 206 2.06 4.30 -21.50
N HIS A 207 2.08 5.64 -21.46
CA HIS A 207 1.30 6.42 -20.49
C HIS A 207 -0.20 6.07 -20.48
N ASP A 208 -0.77 5.88 -21.66
CA ASP A 208 -2.16 5.53 -21.96
C ASP A 208 -2.53 4.12 -21.49
N VAL A 209 -1.56 3.19 -21.49
CA VAL A 209 -1.79 1.78 -21.14
C VAL A 209 -0.98 1.29 -19.95
N LYS A 210 -0.40 2.19 -19.15
CA LYS A 210 0.34 1.85 -17.91
C LYS A 210 -0.36 0.74 -17.13
N PRO A 211 0.35 -0.19 -16.47
CA PRO A 211 -0.31 -1.15 -15.59
C PRO A 211 -1.01 -0.42 -14.43
N GLN A 212 -1.99 -1.09 -13.82
CA GLN A 212 -2.81 -0.56 -12.74
C GLN A 212 -1.96 0.00 -11.60
N ILE A 213 -0.95 -0.74 -11.15
CA ILE A 213 -0.03 -0.30 -10.08
C ILE A 213 0.61 1.07 -10.38
N CYS A 214 1.00 1.30 -11.64
CA CYS A 214 1.59 2.57 -12.07
C CYS A 214 0.56 3.69 -12.27
N ARG A 215 -0.71 3.36 -12.57
CA ARG A 215 -1.80 4.34 -12.69
C ARG A 215 -2.31 4.80 -11.32
N GLN A 216 -2.36 3.88 -10.37
CA GLN A 216 -2.88 4.11 -9.02
C GLN A 216 -1.85 4.76 -8.10
N TYR A 217 -0.58 4.82 -8.50
CA TYR A 217 0.44 5.47 -7.69
C TYR A 217 0.36 7.01 -7.74
N PRO A 218 0.46 7.70 -6.59
CA PRO A 218 0.34 7.16 -5.24
C PRO A 218 -1.14 7.00 -4.86
N VAL A 219 -1.43 6.02 -4.00
CA VAL A 219 -2.82 5.73 -3.57
C VAL A 219 -3.33 6.69 -2.48
N SER A 220 -2.43 7.41 -1.82
CA SER A 220 -2.74 8.39 -0.77
C SER A 220 -1.60 9.40 -0.61
N ARG A 221 -1.89 10.52 0.07
CA ARG A 221 -0.86 11.51 0.46
C ARG A 221 0.25 10.87 1.27
N LYS A 222 -0.10 10.04 2.27
CA LYS A 222 0.87 9.29 3.07
C LYS A 222 1.78 8.44 2.17
N HIS A 223 1.20 7.66 1.26
CA HIS A 223 2.00 6.80 0.37
C HIS A 223 2.99 7.63 -0.47
N ALA A 224 2.55 8.78 -0.99
CA ALA A 224 3.44 9.69 -1.73
C ALA A 224 4.59 10.20 -0.86
N ILE A 225 4.31 10.69 0.36
CA ILE A 225 5.31 11.23 1.28
C ILE A 225 6.31 10.14 1.71
N MET A 226 5.81 8.98 2.13
CA MET A 226 6.64 7.86 2.60
C MET A 226 7.56 7.30 1.52
N THR A 227 7.16 7.39 0.24
CA THR A 227 8.00 7.01 -0.91
C THR A 227 8.80 8.19 -1.48
N GLY A 228 8.70 9.36 -0.84
CA GLY A 228 9.44 10.58 -1.15
C GLY A 228 9.09 11.19 -2.52
N CYS A 229 7.84 11.05 -2.95
CA CYS A 229 7.31 11.67 -4.15
C CYS A 229 7.14 13.18 -3.95
N PRO A 230 7.69 14.04 -4.83
CA PRO A 230 7.57 15.50 -4.69
C PRO A 230 6.24 16.02 -5.27
N GLY A 231 5.21 15.18 -5.41
CA GLY A 231 3.99 15.51 -6.15
C GLY A 231 3.02 16.46 -5.44
N PHE A 232 3.31 16.80 -4.18
CA PHE A 232 2.61 17.82 -3.42
C PHE A 232 3.48 19.09 -3.37
N GLU A 233 2.84 20.25 -3.30
CA GLU A 233 3.55 21.49 -2.99
C GLU A 233 4.13 21.42 -1.57
N PRO A 234 5.34 21.96 -1.33
CA PRO A 234 5.84 22.16 0.03
C PRO A 234 4.85 23.05 0.80
N GLU A 235 4.50 22.65 2.03
CA GLU A 235 3.77 23.50 2.98
C GLU A 235 4.61 24.73 3.39
#